data_AF-A0A8H4PID2-F1
#
_entry.id   AF-A0A8H4PID2-F1
#
_cell.length_a   1.000
_cell.length_b   1.000
_cell.length_c   1.000
_cell.angle_alpha   90.00
_cell.angle_beta   90.00
_cell.angle_gamma   90.00
#
_symmetry.space_group_name_H-M   'P 1'
#
loop_
_entity.id
_entity.type
_entity.pdbx_description
1 polymer ?
#
loop_
_entity_poly.entity_id
_entity_poly.type
_entity_poly.pdbx_seq_one_letter_code
_entity_poly.pdbx_strand_id
1 'polypeptide(L)'
;MFTSRATWLSFLLLGRGTLSSPTPTQDSIFFHGLHEVSSESVHNVHLTYGHGFRHGHICVVYGDCALKSLGQYHHEVACLSTGPESTSDRLVWIVPEDVIQHGCLHAYSDGILLGRSEPISVSRPLRKRQSPPRNRRLGWALVRRCENRTSTVSAKVAKSKKIAIIGGGMSGLMTSLPLTSVVMTNWHIVESAQLVGGQEMGPMRFPVSVKYPETNETLDLQDHKMVFQLADVLNEMNGGNTSNMAANFILWVQSNPNSPANSRGYRLPNGRNPSRAQLAANTSLLPPSPNASDTVGGKLGEDFVDRLVGLTPERVRNISANIFSAHREAIDRGLFHWSEAGCLKYQLGLDADTVDFLAGSGVSPMWDEWYDNV
;
A
#
# COMPACT_ATOMS: atom_id res chain seq x y z
N MET A 1 14.21 -105.34 45.37
CA MET A 1 14.02 -104.20 46.29
C MET A 1 14.05 -102.92 45.44
N PHE A 2 12.93 -102.20 45.38
CA PHE A 2 12.66 -100.79 44.94
C PHE A 2 13.38 -100.27 43.66
N THR A 3 12.79 -99.61 42.66
CA THR A 3 11.50 -98.92 42.40
C THR A 3 11.52 -98.50 40.92
N SER A 4 10.46 -98.77 40.14
CA SER A 4 9.35 -97.89 39.75
C SER A 4 9.64 -96.80 38.70
N ARG A 5 8.82 -96.82 37.64
CA ARG A 5 8.75 -95.93 36.47
C ARG A 5 8.29 -94.51 36.82
N ALA A 6 8.69 -93.51 36.04
CA ALA A 6 7.90 -92.29 35.83
C ALA A 6 8.22 -91.62 34.49
N THR A 7 7.27 -91.70 33.56
CA THR A 7 7.12 -90.82 32.38
C THR A 7 6.43 -89.52 32.79
N TRP A 8 6.93 -88.37 32.32
CA TRP A 8 6.26 -87.08 32.46
C TRP A 8 6.11 -86.40 31.09
N LEU A 9 4.86 -86.14 30.70
CA LEU A 9 4.49 -85.15 29.69
C LEU A 9 4.60 -83.74 30.27
N SER A 10 4.93 -82.75 29.45
CA SER A 10 4.69 -81.34 29.77
C SER A 10 4.15 -80.60 28.54
N PHE A 11 3.01 -79.95 28.77
CA PHE A 11 2.15 -79.25 27.82
C PHE A 11 2.70 -77.86 27.48
N LEU A 12 2.52 -77.46 26.21
CA LEU A 12 2.63 -76.09 25.71
C LEU A 12 1.48 -75.21 26.24
N LEU A 13 1.80 -73.99 26.68
CA LEU A 13 0.83 -72.91 26.91
C LEU A 13 1.29 -71.66 26.12
N LEU A 14 0.55 -71.34 25.04
CA LEU A 14 0.65 -70.05 24.35
C LEU A 14 -0.20 -69.01 25.09
N GLY A 15 0.45 -67.99 25.65
CA GLY A 15 -0.22 -66.77 26.12
C GLY A 15 -0.48 -65.81 24.96
N ARG A 16 -1.75 -65.55 24.63
CA ARG A 16 -2.16 -64.46 23.74
C ARG A 16 -2.04 -63.13 24.49
N GLY A 17 -1.04 -62.32 24.15
CA GLY A 17 -1.01 -60.90 24.51
C GLY A 17 -1.94 -60.12 23.60
N THR A 18 -2.94 -59.44 24.17
CA THR A 18 -3.77 -58.47 23.45
C THR A 18 -2.96 -57.19 23.24
N LEU A 19 -2.52 -56.94 22.00
CA LEU A 19 -2.05 -55.64 21.55
C LEU A 19 -3.25 -54.69 21.47
N SER A 20 -3.37 -53.77 22.43
CA SER A 20 -4.26 -52.62 22.26
C SER A 20 -3.59 -51.63 21.31
N SER A 21 -4.05 -51.58 20.05
CA SER A 21 -3.67 -50.49 19.15
C SER A 21 -4.20 -49.17 19.73
N PRO A 22 -3.39 -48.10 19.79
CA PRO A 22 -3.89 -46.78 20.17
C PRO A 22 -4.92 -46.33 19.13
N THR A 23 -6.13 -46.00 19.59
CA THR A 23 -7.17 -45.40 18.76
C THR A 23 -6.62 -44.09 18.18
N PRO A 24 -6.70 -43.84 16.87
CA PRO A 24 -6.33 -42.55 16.32
C PRO A 24 -7.24 -41.50 16.95
N THR A 25 -6.64 -40.53 17.64
CA THR A 25 -7.33 -39.31 18.06
C THR A 25 -7.91 -38.66 16.82
N GLN A 26 -9.25 -38.61 16.73
CA GLN A 26 -9.92 -37.89 15.66
C GLN A 26 -9.54 -36.41 15.74
N ASP A 27 -8.96 -35.89 14.66
CA ASP A 27 -8.69 -34.46 14.54
C ASP A 27 -10.03 -33.70 14.60
N SER A 28 -10.03 -32.66 15.43
CA SER A 28 -11.19 -31.77 15.66
C SER A 28 -11.01 -30.41 15.00
N ILE A 29 -9.81 -30.11 14.48
CA ILE A 29 -9.48 -28.89 13.75
C ILE A 29 -8.80 -29.26 12.44
N PHE A 30 -9.27 -28.71 11.33
CA PHE A 30 -8.70 -28.92 10.01
C PHE A 30 -8.19 -27.60 9.42
N PHE A 31 -7.02 -27.67 8.79
CA PHE A 31 -6.36 -26.55 8.12
C PHE A 31 -6.61 -26.60 6.62
N HIS A 32 -6.88 -25.46 5.99
CA HIS A 32 -7.14 -25.38 4.55
C HIS A 32 -6.21 -24.40 3.83
N GLY A 33 -5.82 -24.75 2.60
CA GLY A 33 -5.29 -23.80 1.61
C GLY A 33 -3.84 -23.34 1.82
N LEU A 34 -3.02 -24.06 2.58
CA LEU A 34 -1.62 -23.71 2.85
C LEU A 34 -0.67 -24.80 2.33
N HIS A 35 -0.41 -24.80 1.01
CA HIS A 35 0.55 -25.73 0.41
C HIS A 35 1.92 -25.08 0.16
N GLU A 36 1.93 -23.78 -0.15
CA GLU A 36 3.14 -22.99 -0.39
C GLU A 36 3.04 -21.64 0.30
N VAL A 37 4.08 -21.27 1.06
CA VAL A 37 4.20 -19.96 1.71
C VAL A 37 5.58 -19.37 1.43
N SER A 38 5.68 -18.05 1.46
CA SER A 38 6.95 -17.35 1.31
C SER A 38 7.52 -16.88 2.64
N SER A 39 8.84 -17.00 2.85
CA SER A 39 9.50 -16.46 4.04
C SER A 39 9.41 -14.93 4.08
N GLU A 40 9.51 -14.32 5.27
CA GLU A 40 9.39 -12.86 5.48
C GLU A 40 8.06 -12.22 4.99
N SER A 41 6.99 -13.01 4.86
CA SER A 41 5.70 -12.58 4.32
C SER A 41 4.54 -12.86 5.28
N VAL A 42 3.33 -12.46 4.89
CA VAL A 42 2.11 -12.61 5.69
C VAL A 42 1.11 -13.49 4.94
N HIS A 43 0.67 -14.56 5.59
CA HIS A 43 -0.26 -15.55 5.01
C HIS A 43 -1.51 -15.72 5.87
N ASN A 44 -2.64 -16.00 5.22
CA ASN A 44 -3.88 -16.33 5.92
C ASN A 44 -3.97 -17.84 6.12
N VAL A 45 -4.22 -18.27 7.36
CA VAL A 45 -4.46 -19.65 7.74
C VAL A 45 -5.94 -19.85 7.97
N HIS A 46 -6.55 -20.79 7.24
CA HIS A 46 -7.96 -21.10 7.37
C HIS A 46 -8.19 -22.32 8.26
N LEU A 47 -9.08 -22.18 9.24
CA LEU A 47 -9.42 -23.21 10.22
C LEU A 47 -10.89 -23.61 10.08
N THR A 48 -11.17 -24.91 10.12
CA THR A 48 -12.53 -25.44 10.29
C THR A 48 -12.59 -26.38 11.48
N TYR A 49 -13.68 -26.33 12.24
CA TYR A 49 -13.87 -27.09 13.46
C TYR A 49 -14.84 -28.25 13.22
N GLY A 50 -14.49 -29.46 13.68
CA GLY A 50 -15.32 -30.66 13.57
C GLY A 50 -16.44 -30.71 14.61
N HIS A 51 -17.42 -31.60 14.39
CA HIS A 51 -18.65 -31.73 15.19
C HIS A 51 -18.49 -32.10 16.68
N GLY A 52 -17.26 -32.31 17.18
CA GLY A 52 -16.96 -32.61 18.59
C GLY A 52 -16.01 -31.62 19.27
N PHE A 53 -15.71 -30.49 18.62
CA PHE A 53 -14.78 -29.49 19.13
C PHE A 53 -15.27 -28.86 20.44
N ARG A 54 -14.44 -28.89 21.49
CA ARG A 54 -14.73 -28.26 22.78
C ARG A 54 -14.08 -26.87 22.84
N HIS A 55 -14.89 -25.85 23.13
CA HIS A 55 -14.45 -24.48 23.33
C HIS A 55 -13.43 -24.39 24.48
N GLY A 56 -12.36 -23.62 24.27
CA GLY A 56 -11.20 -23.51 25.17
C GLY A 56 -10.06 -22.69 24.58
N HIS A 57 -8.89 -22.73 25.22
CA HIS A 57 -7.68 -22.07 24.72
C HIS A 57 -6.98 -22.95 23.68
N ILE A 58 -6.89 -22.46 22.45
CA ILE A 58 -6.18 -23.14 21.36
C ILE A 58 -4.90 -22.38 21.05
N CYS A 59 -3.79 -23.08 20.93
CA CYS A 59 -2.55 -22.55 20.41
C CYS A 59 -2.15 -23.28 19.14
N VAL A 60 -1.92 -22.52 18.07
CA VAL A 60 -1.43 -22.99 16.79
C VAL A 60 0.07 -22.67 16.72
N VAL A 61 0.86 -23.71 16.49
CA VAL A 61 2.32 -23.63 16.43
C VAL A 61 2.83 -24.26 15.14
N TYR A 62 3.98 -23.79 14.65
CA TYR A 62 4.65 -24.33 13.48
C TYR A 62 5.90 -25.11 13.88
N GLY A 63 6.12 -26.27 13.26
CA GLY A 63 7.33 -27.05 13.46
C GLY A 63 7.36 -28.33 12.62
N ASP A 64 8.20 -29.29 13.02
CA ASP A 64 8.28 -30.60 12.36
C ASP A 64 6.91 -31.30 12.34
N CYS A 65 6.53 -31.90 11.21
CA CYS A 65 5.30 -32.69 11.11
C CYS A 65 5.26 -33.88 12.08
N ALA A 66 6.40 -34.38 12.55
CA ALA A 66 6.50 -35.48 13.52
C ALA A 66 6.55 -35.02 15.00
N LEU A 67 6.20 -33.77 15.30
CA LEU A 67 6.21 -33.19 16.64
C LEU A 67 5.42 -34.04 17.66
N LYS A 68 6.10 -34.44 18.75
CA LYS A 68 5.53 -35.26 19.83
C LYS A 68 5.25 -34.49 21.12
N SER A 69 5.88 -33.32 21.32
CA SER A 69 5.79 -32.55 22.56
C SER A 69 5.74 -31.04 22.30
N LEU A 70 4.95 -30.32 23.09
CA LEU A 70 4.77 -28.86 23.03
C LEU A 70 6.07 -28.03 23.21
N GLY A 71 7.20 -28.62 23.61
CA GLY A 71 8.46 -27.87 23.74
C GLY A 71 9.33 -27.83 22.47
N GLN A 72 8.93 -28.51 21.39
CA GLN A 72 9.75 -28.71 20.19
C GLN A 72 9.26 -27.92 18.97
N TYR A 73 8.31 -27.00 19.14
CA TYR A 73 7.86 -26.16 18.04
C TYR A 73 8.92 -25.11 17.70
N HIS A 74 8.96 -24.68 16.44
CA HIS A 74 9.87 -23.63 16.00
C HIS A 74 9.39 -22.26 16.46
N HIS A 75 8.12 -21.95 16.21
CA HIS A 75 7.51 -20.70 16.66
C HIS A 75 6.00 -20.85 16.84
N GLU A 76 5.46 -20.01 17.71
CA GLU A 76 4.03 -19.86 17.88
C GLU A 76 3.48 -18.99 16.76
N VAL A 77 2.40 -19.45 16.12
CA VAL A 77 1.67 -18.65 15.12
C VAL A 77 0.63 -17.79 15.81
N ALA A 78 -0.13 -18.41 16.72
CA ALA A 78 -1.33 -17.82 17.30
C ALA A 78 -1.83 -18.61 18.51
N CYS A 79 -2.05 -17.96 19.65
CA CYS A 79 -2.90 -18.48 20.73
C CYS A 79 -4.22 -17.70 20.81
N LEU A 80 -5.33 -18.41 20.91
CA LEU A 80 -6.67 -17.85 20.87
C LEU A 80 -7.61 -18.53 21.87
N SER A 81 -8.52 -17.74 22.45
CA SER A 81 -9.58 -18.24 23.33
C SER A 81 -10.86 -18.45 22.51
N THR A 82 -11.26 -19.71 22.33
CA THR A 82 -12.53 -20.03 21.67
C THR A 82 -13.67 -20.07 22.66
N GLY A 83 -14.71 -19.29 22.37
CA GLY A 83 -16.03 -19.35 22.99
C GLY A 83 -17.10 -19.44 21.89
N PRO A 84 -18.38 -19.62 22.25
CA PRO A 84 -19.47 -19.84 21.29
C PRO A 84 -19.60 -18.73 20.22
N GLU A 85 -19.21 -17.51 20.58
CA GLU A 85 -19.29 -16.30 19.75
C GLU A 85 -17.94 -15.86 19.15
N SER A 86 -16.82 -16.44 19.61
CA SER A 86 -15.45 -15.95 19.37
C SER A 86 -14.52 -16.97 18.69
N THR A 87 -15.05 -18.06 18.13
CA THR A 87 -14.26 -18.99 17.32
C THR A 87 -13.71 -18.27 16.09
N SER A 88 -12.39 -18.29 15.92
CA SER A 88 -11.73 -17.71 14.76
C SER A 88 -11.59 -18.76 13.67
N ASP A 89 -12.15 -18.50 12.50
CA ASP A 89 -12.05 -19.30 11.28
C ASP A 89 -10.81 -18.92 10.45
N ARG A 90 -10.16 -17.79 10.76
CA ARG A 90 -8.97 -17.31 10.07
C ARG A 90 -7.90 -16.83 11.05
N LEU A 91 -6.65 -17.16 10.78
CA LEU A 91 -5.48 -16.63 11.48
C LEU A 91 -4.54 -15.95 10.49
N VAL A 92 -3.78 -14.98 10.97
CA VAL A 92 -2.74 -14.33 10.18
C VAL A 92 -1.40 -14.84 10.68
N TRP A 93 -0.67 -15.52 9.80
CA TRP A 93 0.66 -16.02 10.08
C TRP A 93 1.71 -15.10 9.44
N ILE A 94 2.58 -14.54 10.28
CA ILE A 94 3.77 -13.81 9.84
C ILE A 94 4.92 -14.81 9.78
N VAL A 95 5.35 -15.19 8.58
CA VAL A 95 6.35 -16.24 8.38
C VAL A 95 7.75 -15.66 8.64
N PRO A 96 8.51 -16.19 9.63
CA PRO A 96 9.83 -15.69 9.94
C PRO A 96 10.85 -16.08 8.86
N GLU A 97 12.03 -15.44 8.86
CA GLU A 97 13.09 -15.69 7.87
C GLU A 97 13.72 -17.09 8.02
N ASP A 98 13.80 -17.58 9.25
CA ASP A 98 14.42 -18.84 9.65
C ASP A 98 13.47 -20.04 9.64
N VAL A 99 12.31 -19.93 8.99
CA VAL A 99 11.30 -20.99 8.95
C VAL A 99 11.84 -22.29 8.32
N ILE A 100 11.55 -23.42 8.97
CA ILE A 100 11.93 -24.76 8.51
C ILE A 100 11.14 -25.13 7.24
N GLN A 101 11.78 -25.78 6.26
CA GLN A 101 11.08 -26.30 5.09
C GLN A 101 10.26 -27.57 5.41
N HIS A 102 9.10 -27.71 4.77
CA HIS A 102 8.22 -28.88 4.91
C HIS A 102 7.72 -29.15 6.34
N GLY A 103 7.66 -28.13 7.19
CA GLY A 103 7.00 -28.21 8.50
C GLY A 103 5.47 -28.18 8.39
N CYS A 104 4.81 -28.53 9.48
CA CYS A 104 3.36 -28.55 9.61
C CYS A 104 2.89 -27.57 10.69
N LEU A 105 1.66 -27.08 10.55
CA LEU A 105 0.92 -26.42 11.62
C LEU A 105 0.28 -27.48 12.52
N HIS A 106 0.41 -27.29 13.83
CA HIS A 106 -0.22 -28.12 14.85
C HIS A 106 -1.10 -27.25 15.74
N ALA A 107 -2.34 -27.67 15.98
CA ALA A 107 -3.23 -27.02 16.92
C ALA A 107 -3.29 -27.82 18.23
N TYR A 108 -3.05 -27.16 19.36
CA TYR A 108 -3.11 -27.75 20.69
C TYR A 108 -4.12 -27.04 21.59
N SER A 109 -4.76 -27.79 22.49
CA SER A 109 -5.54 -27.24 23.62
C SER A 109 -5.14 -27.99 24.88
N ASP A 110 -4.71 -27.27 25.92
CA ASP A 110 -4.31 -27.82 27.23
C ASP A 110 -3.36 -29.04 27.15
N GLY A 111 -2.45 -29.06 26.18
CA GLY A 111 -1.52 -30.18 25.99
C GLY A 111 -1.93 -31.22 24.97
N ILE A 112 -3.18 -31.22 24.53
CA ILE A 112 -3.74 -32.23 23.63
C ILE A 112 -3.69 -31.73 22.18
N LEU A 113 -3.17 -32.56 21.28
CA LEU A 113 -3.17 -32.28 19.83
C LEU A 113 -4.60 -32.40 19.30
N LEU A 114 -5.10 -31.33 18.69
CA LEU A 114 -6.45 -31.23 18.15
C LEU A 114 -6.51 -31.32 16.63
N GLY A 115 -5.40 -31.09 15.94
CA GLY A 115 -5.32 -31.17 14.49
C GLY A 115 -3.94 -30.83 13.95
N ARG A 116 -3.66 -31.31 12.75
CA ARG A 116 -2.39 -31.12 12.04
C ARG A 116 -2.65 -30.77 10.57
N SER A 117 -1.87 -29.83 10.02
CA SER A 117 -1.92 -29.50 8.59
C SER A 117 -1.10 -30.48 7.75
N GLU A 118 -1.29 -30.44 6.43
CA GLU A 118 -0.34 -31.01 5.50
C GLU A 118 1.02 -30.26 5.55
N PRO A 119 2.12 -30.91 5.11
CA PRO A 119 3.43 -30.26 5.03
C PRO A 119 3.41 -29.03 4.13
N ILE A 120 3.93 -27.92 4.65
CA ILE A 120 3.93 -26.62 3.96
C ILE A 120 5.30 -26.39 3.32
N SER A 121 5.31 -26.14 2.01
CA SER A 121 6.53 -25.77 1.28
C SER A 121 6.82 -24.29 1.49
N VAL A 122 8.08 -23.96 1.82
CA VAL A 122 8.50 -22.56 2.00
C VAL A 122 9.40 -22.13 0.86
N SER A 123 8.97 -21.11 0.10
CA SER A 123 9.80 -20.41 -0.87
C SER A 123 10.43 -19.15 -0.28
N ARG A 124 11.64 -18.81 -0.69
CA ARG A 124 12.23 -17.51 -0.35
C ARG A 124 11.75 -16.49 -1.37
N PRO A 125 11.17 -15.35 -0.96
CA PRO A 125 10.82 -14.31 -1.91
C PRO A 125 12.09 -13.84 -2.62
N LEU A 126 12.00 -13.66 -3.94
CA LEU A 126 13.09 -13.07 -4.72
C LEU A 126 13.30 -11.63 -4.24
N ARG A 127 14.31 -11.42 -3.37
CA ARG A 127 14.72 -10.08 -2.99
C ARG A 127 15.21 -9.35 -4.24
N LYS A 128 14.53 -8.26 -4.62
CA LYS A 128 15.18 -7.21 -5.42
C LYS A 128 16.44 -6.78 -4.66
N ARG A 129 17.59 -6.69 -5.34
CA ARG A 129 18.92 -6.38 -4.77
C ARG A 129 19.02 -5.04 -4.01
N GLN A 130 17.93 -4.30 -3.85
CA GLN A 130 17.89 -3.03 -3.17
C GLN A 130 16.70 -2.99 -2.22
N SER A 131 17.00 -2.95 -0.92
CA SER A 131 16.06 -2.48 0.09
C SER A 131 15.90 -0.96 -0.07
N PRO A 132 14.69 -0.41 -0.27
CA PRO A 132 14.51 1.04 -0.26
C PRO A 132 15.00 1.62 1.08
N PRO A 133 15.73 2.74 1.07
CA PRO A 133 16.27 3.34 2.27
C PRO A 133 15.18 3.64 3.31
N ARG A 134 15.50 3.38 4.58
CA ARG A 134 14.60 3.44 5.76
C ARG A 134 14.12 4.87 6.10
N ASN A 135 14.60 5.89 5.42
CA ASN A 135 14.29 7.29 5.68
C ASN A 135 13.25 7.82 4.68
N ARG A 136 12.00 7.38 4.80
CA ARG A 136 10.87 8.05 4.12
C ARG A 136 10.26 9.09 5.06
N ARG A 137 10.73 10.34 4.96
CA ARG A 137 10.06 11.54 5.48
C ARG A 137 9.09 12.14 4.44
N LEU A 138 8.29 11.31 3.77
CA LEU A 138 7.19 11.81 2.92
C LEU A 138 5.89 11.10 3.29
N GLY A 139 4.82 11.89 3.42
CA GLY A 139 3.52 11.58 4.02
C GLY A 139 2.67 10.50 3.34
N TRP A 140 3.19 9.75 2.38
CA TRP A 140 2.47 8.70 1.65
C TRP A 140 3.00 7.27 1.93
N ALA A 141 4.00 7.13 2.79
CA ALA A 141 4.46 5.83 3.30
C ALA A 141 3.85 5.49 4.66
N LEU A 142 2.51 5.53 4.74
CA LEU A 142 1.78 5.18 5.96
C LEU A 142 1.47 3.68 6.07
N VAL A 143 2.28 2.83 5.42
CA VAL A 143 2.34 1.40 5.77
C VAL A 143 3.53 1.22 6.69
N ARG A 144 3.36 1.63 7.94
CA ARG A 144 4.23 1.14 9.01
C ARG A 144 4.05 -0.36 9.04
N ARG A 145 5.09 -1.11 8.64
CA ARG A 145 5.15 -2.56 8.84
C ARG A 145 4.90 -2.78 10.33
N CYS A 146 3.79 -3.46 10.66
CA CYS A 146 3.50 -3.86 12.03
C CYS A 146 4.58 -4.86 12.45
N GLU A 147 5.69 -4.37 12.98
CA GLU A 147 6.74 -5.21 13.56
C GLU A 147 6.21 -5.82 14.87
N ASN A 148 6.33 -7.15 14.97
CA ASN A 148 6.19 -7.94 16.19
C ASN A 148 4.87 -7.86 16.96
N ARG A 149 3.73 -7.85 16.27
CA ARG A 149 2.47 -8.27 16.91
C ARG A 149 1.84 -9.42 16.14
N THR A 150 1.99 -10.63 16.68
CA THR A 150 1.12 -11.77 16.40
C THR A 150 -0.28 -11.44 16.92
N SER A 151 -1.01 -10.55 16.24
CA SER A 151 -2.40 -10.29 16.61
C SER A 151 -3.29 -11.34 15.96
N THR A 152 -3.67 -12.34 16.75
CA THR A 152 -4.77 -13.24 16.46
C THR A 152 -6.07 -12.44 16.47
N VAL A 153 -6.45 -11.88 15.33
CA VAL A 153 -7.72 -11.17 15.21
C VAL A 153 -8.71 -12.09 14.52
N SER A 154 -9.72 -12.53 15.26
CA SER A 154 -10.87 -13.19 14.65
C SER A 154 -11.50 -12.27 13.62
N ALA A 155 -11.74 -12.77 12.40
CA ALA A 155 -12.36 -11.99 11.34
C ALA A 155 -13.74 -11.48 11.76
N LYS A 156 -14.50 -12.27 12.52
CA LYS A 156 -15.79 -11.87 13.10
C LYS A 156 -15.62 -10.72 14.10
N VAL A 157 -14.63 -10.80 14.98
CA VAL A 157 -14.30 -9.75 15.96
C VAL A 157 -13.75 -8.49 15.29
N ALA A 158 -12.94 -8.64 14.23
CA ALA A 158 -12.44 -7.50 13.45
C ALA A 158 -13.59 -6.74 12.79
N LYS A 159 -14.51 -7.47 12.15
CA LYS A 159 -15.66 -6.91 11.44
C LYS A 159 -16.69 -6.27 12.37
N SER A 160 -16.78 -6.72 13.63
CA SER A 160 -17.68 -6.11 14.61
C SER A 160 -17.13 -4.81 15.22
N LYS A 161 -15.85 -4.47 15.01
CA LYS A 161 -15.26 -3.23 15.52
C LYS A 161 -15.94 -2.01 14.91
N LYS A 162 -16.17 -1.01 15.76
CA LYS A 162 -16.66 0.31 15.36
C LYS A 162 -15.49 1.17 14.90
N ILE A 163 -15.53 1.64 13.67
CA ILE A 163 -14.50 2.51 13.08
C ILE A 163 -15.06 3.93 12.96
N ALA A 164 -14.32 4.92 13.48
CA ALA A 164 -14.62 6.33 13.27
C ALA A 164 -13.63 6.89 12.24
N ILE A 165 -14.15 7.47 11.15
CA ILE A 165 -13.38 8.20 10.16
C ILE A 165 -13.57 9.69 10.46
N ILE A 166 -12.50 10.39 10.80
CA ILE A 166 -12.55 11.82 11.10
C ILE A 166 -12.27 12.59 9.81
N GLY A 167 -13.25 13.34 9.33
CA GLY A 167 -13.21 14.08 8.06
C GLY A 167 -13.97 13.36 6.95
N GLY A 168 -14.95 14.04 6.37
CA GLY A 168 -15.76 13.67 5.21
C GLY A 168 -15.24 14.27 3.90
N GLY A 169 -13.95 14.57 3.79
CA GLY A 169 -13.29 14.87 2.51
C GLY A 169 -13.11 13.64 1.62
N MET A 170 -12.58 13.81 0.41
CA MET A 170 -12.40 12.71 -0.56
C MET A 170 -11.62 11.51 -0.01
N SER A 171 -10.60 11.73 0.83
CA SER A 171 -9.86 10.62 1.47
C SER A 171 -10.71 9.83 2.49
N GLY A 172 -11.53 10.53 3.29
CA GLY A 172 -12.43 9.90 4.25
C GLY A 172 -13.54 9.12 3.56
N LEU A 173 -14.12 9.72 2.52
CA LEU A 173 -15.12 9.08 1.66
C LEU A 173 -14.55 7.86 0.94
N MET A 174 -13.35 7.97 0.35
CA MET A 174 -12.67 6.84 -0.29
C MET A 174 -12.46 5.69 0.69
N THR A 175 -12.09 5.97 1.95
CA THR A 175 -11.84 4.95 2.97
C THR A 175 -13.06 4.07 3.26
N SER A 176 -14.27 4.63 3.09
CA SER A 176 -15.51 3.89 3.32
C SER A 176 -15.73 2.73 2.33
N LEU A 177 -15.25 2.87 1.08
CA LEU A 177 -15.44 1.87 0.02
C LEU A 177 -14.63 0.58 0.29
N PRO A 178 -13.30 0.62 0.56
CA PRO A 178 -12.54 -0.56 0.94
C PRO A 178 -13.10 -1.24 2.20
N LEU A 179 -13.49 -0.49 3.23
CA LEU A 179 -14.08 -1.07 4.45
C LEU A 179 -15.35 -1.86 4.12
N THR A 180 -16.23 -1.27 3.31
CA THR A 180 -17.47 -1.93 2.87
C THR A 180 -17.17 -3.16 2.02
N SER A 181 -16.16 -3.11 1.15
CA SER A 181 -15.75 -4.24 0.29
C SER A 181 -15.32 -5.49 1.10
N VAL A 182 -14.77 -5.29 2.30
CA VAL A 182 -14.38 -6.39 3.21
C VAL A 182 -15.45 -6.72 4.25
N VAL A 183 -16.67 -6.21 4.07
CA VAL A 183 -17.82 -6.40 4.98
C VAL A 183 -17.55 -5.85 6.38
N MET A 184 -16.72 -4.81 6.48
CA MET A 184 -16.61 -3.98 7.67
C MET A 184 -17.55 -2.80 7.47
N THR A 185 -18.79 -2.92 7.93
CA THR A 185 -19.84 -1.92 7.72
C THR A 185 -20.13 -1.06 8.95
N ASN A 186 -19.57 -1.42 10.11
CA ASN A 186 -19.72 -0.66 11.35
C ASN A 186 -18.75 0.53 11.40
N TRP A 187 -18.82 1.41 10.40
CA TRP A 187 -18.05 2.64 10.35
C TRP A 187 -18.96 3.86 10.30
N HIS A 188 -18.43 4.99 10.76
CA HIS A 188 -19.12 6.28 10.70
C HIS A 188 -18.10 7.36 10.34
N ILE A 189 -18.49 8.26 9.45
CA ILE A 189 -17.73 9.46 9.12
C ILE A 189 -18.22 10.59 10.02
N VAL A 190 -17.29 11.25 10.68
CA VAL A 190 -17.56 12.45 11.49
C VAL A 190 -16.93 13.63 10.77
N GLU A 191 -17.76 14.51 10.23
CA GLU A 191 -17.34 15.75 9.58
C GLU A 191 -17.71 16.94 10.47
N SER A 192 -16.79 17.89 10.58
CA SER A 192 -16.96 19.14 11.32
C SER A 192 -17.79 20.17 10.55
N ALA A 193 -17.71 20.13 9.21
CA ALA A 193 -18.44 21.01 8.32
C ALA A 193 -19.88 20.51 8.06
N GLN A 194 -20.72 21.43 7.57
CA GLN A 194 -22.07 21.10 7.08
C GLN A 194 -22.04 20.52 5.65
N LEU A 195 -20.86 20.42 5.03
CA LEU A 195 -20.65 19.97 3.66
C LEU A 195 -19.68 18.78 3.64
N VAL A 196 -19.91 17.89 2.69
CA VAL A 196 -19.12 16.68 2.44
C VAL A 196 -18.28 16.90 1.18
N GLY A 197 -17.11 16.26 1.09
CA GLY A 197 -16.13 16.45 0.01
C GLY A 197 -14.95 17.36 0.40
N GLY A 198 -15.05 18.05 1.53
CA GLY A 198 -14.06 19.00 2.04
C GLY A 198 -14.41 20.45 1.70
N GLN A 199 -13.79 21.40 2.41
CA GLN A 199 -13.82 22.81 1.99
C GLN A 199 -12.96 22.98 0.74
N GLU A 200 -13.36 23.93 -0.12
CA GLU A 200 -12.64 24.42 -1.30
C GLU A 200 -11.14 24.16 -1.18
N MET A 201 -10.64 23.21 -1.97
CA MET A 201 -9.28 22.66 -1.93
C MET A 201 -8.23 23.69 -2.38
N GLY A 202 -8.33 24.94 -1.96
CA GLY A 202 -7.55 26.06 -2.48
C GLY A 202 -7.48 26.04 -4.01
N PRO A 203 -6.39 26.56 -4.61
CA PRO A 203 -6.13 26.41 -6.03
C PRO A 203 -5.57 25.01 -6.39
N MET A 204 -6.05 23.92 -5.78
CA MET A 204 -5.67 22.57 -6.20
C MET A 204 -6.54 22.17 -7.39
N ARG A 205 -5.90 22.10 -8.56
CA ARG A 205 -6.52 21.86 -9.86
C ARG A 205 -6.34 20.40 -10.22
N PHE A 206 -7.40 19.77 -10.72
CA PHE A 206 -7.35 18.40 -11.22
C PHE A 206 -7.42 18.43 -12.75
N PRO A 207 -6.29 18.65 -13.46
CA PRO A 207 -6.27 18.44 -14.90
C PRO A 207 -6.67 16.97 -15.18
N VAL A 208 -7.69 16.77 -16.00
CA VAL A 208 -8.20 15.44 -16.36
C VAL A 208 -7.63 14.94 -17.68
N SER A 209 -7.19 15.88 -18.53
CA SER A 209 -6.49 15.61 -19.77
C SER A 209 -5.64 16.80 -20.19
N VAL A 210 -4.59 16.52 -20.95
CA VAL A 210 -3.70 17.51 -21.55
C VAL A 210 -3.63 17.23 -23.04
N LYS A 211 -3.83 18.27 -23.85
CA LYS A 211 -3.74 18.19 -25.30
C LYS A 211 -2.48 18.88 -25.78
N TYR A 212 -1.57 18.11 -26.37
CA TYR A 212 -0.31 18.61 -26.91
C TYR A 212 -0.55 19.26 -28.28
N PRO A 213 -0.29 20.57 -28.45
CA PRO A 213 -0.62 21.27 -29.69
C PRO A 213 0.23 20.81 -30.88
N GLU A 214 1.46 20.37 -30.65
CA GLU A 214 2.40 19.96 -31.70
C GLU A 214 2.08 18.56 -32.27
N THR A 215 1.72 17.61 -31.41
CA THR A 215 1.42 16.23 -31.80
C THR A 215 -0.08 15.98 -31.97
N ASN A 216 -0.93 16.92 -31.51
CA ASN A 216 -2.39 16.80 -31.40
C ASN A 216 -2.84 15.59 -30.55
N GLU A 217 -1.92 15.02 -29.76
CA GLU A 217 -2.17 13.92 -28.83
C GLU A 217 -2.86 14.45 -27.57
N THR A 218 -3.86 13.72 -27.08
CA THR A 218 -4.51 14.00 -25.80
C THR A 218 -4.15 12.91 -24.82
N LEU A 219 -3.48 13.29 -23.73
CA LEU A 219 -3.16 12.39 -22.63
C LEU A 219 -4.20 12.54 -21.53
N ASP A 220 -4.73 11.40 -21.08
CA ASP A 220 -5.67 11.33 -19.97
C ASP A 220 -4.94 11.08 -18.66
N LEU A 221 -5.19 11.93 -17.67
CA LEU A 221 -4.56 11.86 -16.34
C LEU A 221 -5.41 10.98 -15.42
N GLN A 222 -5.01 9.71 -15.28
CA GLN A 222 -5.83 8.67 -14.66
C GLN A 222 -6.01 8.86 -13.15
N ASP A 223 -5.01 9.41 -12.48
CA ASP A 223 -5.02 9.66 -11.04
C ASP A 223 -6.08 10.68 -10.63
N HIS A 224 -6.18 11.79 -11.35
CA HIS A 224 -7.23 12.77 -11.13
C HIS A 224 -8.62 12.24 -11.48
N LYS A 225 -8.73 11.40 -12.52
CA LYS A 225 -10.01 10.74 -12.87
C LYS A 225 -10.57 9.90 -11.74
N MET A 226 -9.74 9.31 -10.87
CA MET A 226 -10.22 8.54 -9.71
C MET A 226 -11.04 9.40 -8.74
N VAL A 227 -10.73 10.69 -8.61
CA VAL A 227 -11.48 11.62 -7.74
C VAL A 227 -12.90 11.83 -8.28
N PHE A 228 -13.04 12.00 -9.59
CA PHE A 228 -14.33 12.13 -10.26
C PHE A 228 -15.12 10.82 -10.21
N GLN A 229 -14.47 9.68 -10.47
CA GLN A 229 -15.11 8.36 -10.37
C GLN A 229 -15.62 8.07 -8.97
N LEU A 230 -14.86 8.44 -7.92
CA LEU A 230 -15.31 8.31 -6.54
C LEU A 230 -16.58 9.15 -6.31
N ALA A 231 -16.61 10.38 -6.78
CA ALA A 231 -17.81 11.21 -6.66
C ALA A 231 -19.01 10.60 -7.41
N ASP A 232 -18.82 10.07 -8.62
CA ASP A 232 -19.88 9.40 -9.37
C ASP A 232 -20.46 8.21 -8.60
N VAL A 233 -19.60 7.34 -8.05
CA VAL A 233 -20.01 6.19 -7.23
C VAL A 233 -20.80 6.64 -6.00
N LEU A 234 -20.32 7.66 -5.29
CA LEU A 234 -21.01 8.18 -4.10
C LEU A 234 -22.34 8.83 -4.46
N ASN A 235 -22.40 9.57 -5.57
CA ASN A 235 -23.63 10.20 -6.04
C ASN A 235 -24.66 9.15 -6.45
N GLU A 236 -24.26 8.09 -7.15
CA GLU A 236 -25.13 6.96 -7.49
C GLU A 236 -25.71 6.30 -6.23
N MET A 237 -24.86 6.05 -5.23
CA MET A 237 -25.29 5.51 -3.93
C MET A 237 -26.29 6.42 -3.20
N ASN A 238 -26.19 7.73 -3.39
CA ASN A 238 -27.03 8.74 -2.73
C ASN A 238 -28.30 9.12 -3.52
N GLY A 239 -28.62 8.40 -4.60
CA GLY A 239 -29.81 8.66 -5.43
C GLY A 239 -29.61 9.71 -6.52
N GLY A 240 -28.36 10.01 -6.87
CA GLY A 240 -27.95 10.85 -7.99
C GLY A 240 -27.41 12.24 -7.62
N ASN A 241 -27.07 13.01 -8.66
CA ASN A 241 -26.36 14.29 -8.56
C ASN A 241 -27.19 15.45 -7.98
N THR A 242 -28.48 15.25 -7.78
CA THR A 242 -29.41 16.24 -7.19
C THR A 242 -29.63 16.02 -5.70
N SER A 243 -29.03 14.99 -5.11
CA SER A 243 -29.13 14.75 -3.67
C SER A 243 -28.39 15.85 -2.89
N ASN A 244 -28.86 16.15 -1.68
CA ASN A 244 -28.19 17.08 -0.77
C ASN A 244 -26.81 16.57 -0.30
N MET A 245 -26.46 15.32 -0.63
CA MET A 245 -25.18 14.67 -0.31
C MET A 245 -24.34 14.44 -1.57
N ALA A 246 -24.71 15.05 -2.70
CA ALA A 246 -23.97 14.91 -3.94
C ALA A 246 -22.62 15.63 -3.85
N ALA A 247 -21.55 14.90 -4.16
CA ALA A 247 -20.21 15.45 -4.38
C ALA A 247 -20.13 16.00 -5.81
N ASN A 248 -20.25 17.32 -5.95
CA ASN A 248 -20.21 18.01 -7.24
C ASN A 248 -18.95 18.89 -7.34
N PHE A 249 -18.36 18.94 -8.54
CA PHE A 249 -17.17 19.75 -8.81
C PHE A 249 -17.54 21.06 -9.51
N ILE A 250 -16.84 22.13 -9.16
CA ILE A 250 -16.96 23.43 -9.82
C ILE A 250 -16.02 23.43 -11.03
N LEU A 251 -16.53 23.83 -12.20
CA LEU A 251 -15.72 23.95 -13.40
C LEU A 251 -14.64 25.02 -13.20
N TRP A 252 -13.37 24.62 -13.29
CA TRP A 252 -12.24 25.53 -13.24
C TRP A 252 -11.83 25.98 -14.64
N VAL A 253 -11.76 27.30 -14.87
CA VAL A 253 -11.29 27.89 -16.12
C VAL A 253 -9.86 28.38 -15.94
N GLN A 254 -8.88 27.61 -16.41
CA GLN A 254 -7.45 27.90 -16.23
C GLN A 254 -6.99 29.18 -16.94
N SER A 255 -7.51 29.44 -18.13
CA SER A 255 -7.13 30.62 -18.91
C SER A 255 -8.31 31.15 -19.70
N ASN A 256 -8.48 32.47 -19.70
CA ASN A 256 -9.46 33.20 -20.50
C ASN A 256 -8.70 34.22 -21.38
N PRO A 257 -9.18 34.54 -22.59
CA PRO A 257 -8.68 35.65 -23.40
C PRO A 257 -8.45 36.97 -22.64
N ASN A 258 -9.27 37.25 -21.62
CA ASN A 258 -9.21 38.44 -20.79
C ASN A 258 -8.31 38.31 -19.54
N SER A 259 -7.75 37.12 -19.27
CA SER A 259 -6.84 36.92 -18.15
C SER A 259 -5.57 37.77 -18.35
N PRO A 260 -5.05 38.41 -17.29
CA PRO A 260 -3.75 39.08 -17.34
C PRO A 260 -2.67 38.10 -17.78
N ALA A 261 -1.80 38.52 -18.69
CA ALA A 261 -0.68 37.72 -19.15
C ALA A 261 0.63 38.27 -18.61
N ASN A 262 1.64 37.41 -18.51
CA ASN A 262 2.99 37.84 -18.19
C ASN A 262 3.55 38.63 -19.38
N SER A 263 3.66 39.94 -19.21
CA SER A 263 4.16 40.89 -20.21
C SER A 263 5.61 41.30 -19.98
N ARG A 264 6.36 40.56 -19.14
CA ARG A 264 7.75 40.86 -18.80
C ARG A 264 7.95 42.31 -18.35
N GLY A 265 7.01 42.81 -17.54
CA GLY A 265 7.01 44.17 -17.01
C GLY A 265 6.35 45.22 -17.90
N TYR A 266 5.99 44.91 -19.17
CA TYR A 266 5.28 45.87 -20.01
C TYR A 266 3.89 46.16 -19.46
N ARG A 267 3.55 47.44 -19.35
CA ARG A 267 2.22 47.91 -18.93
C ARG A 267 1.55 48.64 -20.08
N LEU A 268 0.26 48.42 -20.24
CA LEU A 268 -0.57 49.24 -21.12
C LEU A 268 -0.53 50.72 -20.67
N PRO A 269 -0.90 51.69 -21.53
CA PRO A 269 -0.95 53.10 -21.15
C PRO A 269 -1.82 53.41 -19.93
N ASN A 270 -2.77 52.53 -19.62
CA ASN A 270 -3.63 52.61 -18.43
C ASN A 270 -3.03 51.93 -17.17
N GLY A 271 -1.75 51.52 -17.19
CA GLY A 271 -1.04 50.87 -16.09
C GLY A 271 -1.35 49.37 -15.88
N ARG A 272 -2.30 48.80 -16.62
CA ARG A 272 -2.68 47.39 -16.48
C ARG A 272 -1.71 46.47 -17.22
N ASN A 273 -1.63 45.22 -16.75
CA ASN A 273 -1.00 44.15 -17.53
C ASN A 273 -1.88 43.88 -18.77
N PRO A 274 -1.28 43.68 -19.96
CA PRO A 274 -2.03 43.27 -21.14
C PRO A 274 -2.67 41.89 -20.92
N SER A 275 -3.80 41.66 -21.58
CA SER A 275 -4.45 40.35 -21.57
C SER A 275 -3.76 39.36 -22.51
N ARG A 276 -4.04 38.06 -22.34
CA ARG A 276 -3.54 37.01 -23.24
C ARG A 276 -3.92 37.28 -24.71
N ALA A 277 -5.15 37.74 -24.96
CA ALA A 277 -5.61 38.08 -26.30
C ALA A 277 -4.83 39.26 -26.91
N GLN A 278 -4.51 40.28 -26.10
CA GLN A 278 -3.76 41.44 -26.56
C GLN A 278 -2.32 41.08 -26.93
N LEU A 279 -1.65 40.24 -26.12
CA LEU A 279 -0.32 39.74 -26.45
C LEU A 279 -0.32 38.87 -27.73
N ALA A 280 -1.34 38.02 -27.90
CA ALA A 280 -1.48 37.19 -29.10
C ALA A 280 -1.71 38.03 -30.36
N ALA A 281 -2.45 39.13 -30.25
CA ALA A 281 -2.71 40.05 -31.36
C ALA A 281 -1.52 40.98 -31.68
N ASN A 282 -0.68 41.27 -30.69
CA ASN A 282 0.45 42.18 -30.85
C ASN A 282 1.66 41.74 -30.00
N THR A 283 2.63 41.13 -30.66
CA THR A 283 3.90 40.66 -30.05
C THR A 283 4.79 41.81 -29.56
N SER A 284 4.58 43.04 -30.04
CA SER A 284 5.33 44.23 -29.58
C SER A 284 5.05 44.59 -28.11
N LEU A 285 3.96 44.07 -27.55
CA LEU A 285 3.62 44.21 -26.13
C LEU A 285 4.44 43.28 -25.22
N LEU A 286 5.29 42.43 -25.82
CA LEU A 286 6.13 41.47 -25.12
C LEU A 286 7.61 41.81 -25.38
N PRO A 287 8.30 42.52 -24.47
CA PRO A 287 9.71 42.82 -24.62
C PRO A 287 10.56 41.54 -24.61
N PRO A 288 11.80 41.59 -25.14
CA PRO A 288 12.69 40.43 -25.13
C PRO A 288 12.96 39.94 -23.70
N SER A 289 13.20 38.63 -23.56
CA SER A 289 13.57 38.06 -22.26
C SER A 289 14.89 38.68 -21.76
N PRO A 290 15.05 38.87 -20.45
CA PRO A 290 16.37 39.14 -19.89
C PRO A 290 17.30 37.95 -20.14
N ASN A 291 18.60 38.23 -20.30
CA ASN A 291 19.64 37.21 -20.41
C ASN A 291 20.28 36.95 -19.05
N ALA A 292 20.82 35.75 -18.85
CA ALA A 292 21.65 35.43 -17.71
C ALA A 292 22.89 36.34 -17.65
N SER A 293 23.33 36.66 -16.43
CA SER A 293 24.58 37.40 -16.19
C SER A 293 25.80 36.61 -16.70
N ASP A 294 25.88 35.32 -16.39
CA ASP A 294 26.80 34.37 -17.01
C ASP A 294 26.07 33.46 -18.01
N THR A 295 26.22 33.77 -19.30
CA THR A 295 25.62 32.96 -20.38
C THR A 295 26.20 31.56 -20.50
N VAL A 296 27.45 31.33 -20.10
CA VAL A 296 28.10 30.00 -20.19
C VAL A 296 27.64 29.13 -19.02
N GLY A 297 27.69 29.67 -17.80
CA GLY A 297 27.16 29.02 -16.60
C GLY A 297 25.66 28.76 -16.71
N GLY A 298 24.90 29.71 -17.24
CA GLY A 298 23.46 29.56 -17.50
C GLY A 298 23.15 28.34 -18.38
N LYS A 299 23.79 28.26 -19.55
CA LYS A 299 23.60 27.14 -20.47
C LYS A 299 24.05 25.80 -19.89
N LEU A 300 25.17 25.79 -19.16
CA LEU A 300 25.64 24.59 -18.48
C LEU A 300 24.64 24.10 -17.42
N GLY A 301 24.03 25.03 -16.69
CA GLY A 301 22.99 24.77 -15.70
C GLY A 301 21.72 24.18 -16.30
N GLU A 302 21.17 24.81 -17.35
CA GLU A 302 20.01 24.32 -18.10
C GLU A 302 20.25 22.89 -18.60
N ASP A 303 21.35 22.67 -19.33
CA ASP A 303 21.71 21.36 -19.87
C ASP A 303 21.87 20.30 -18.76
N PHE A 304 22.34 20.69 -17.58
CA PHE A 304 22.51 19.79 -16.43
C PHE A 304 21.16 19.42 -15.81
N VAL A 305 20.28 20.39 -15.59
CA VAL A 305 18.94 20.17 -15.04
C VAL A 305 18.13 19.31 -16.00
N ASP A 306 18.12 19.63 -17.29
CA ASP A 306 17.41 18.87 -18.32
C ASP A 306 17.85 17.40 -18.37
N ARG A 307 19.16 17.13 -18.26
CA ARG A 307 19.67 15.75 -18.18
C ARG A 307 19.26 15.04 -16.89
N LEU A 308 19.29 15.74 -15.76
CA LEU A 308 18.97 15.19 -14.46
C LEU A 308 17.47 14.88 -14.34
N VAL A 309 16.61 15.86 -14.63
CA VAL A 309 15.15 15.71 -14.71
C VAL A 309 14.84 14.68 -15.79
N GLY A 310 15.37 14.85 -17.00
CA GLY A 310 15.24 13.92 -18.10
C GLY A 310 13.80 13.73 -18.56
N LEU A 311 12.94 14.74 -18.51
CA LEU A 311 11.53 14.58 -18.87
C LEU A 311 11.40 14.26 -20.39
N THR A 312 10.94 13.05 -20.72
CA THR A 312 10.72 12.61 -22.11
C THR A 312 9.22 12.45 -22.39
N PRO A 313 8.76 12.54 -23.66
CA PRO A 313 7.36 12.32 -23.99
C PRO A 313 6.83 10.94 -23.54
N GLU A 314 7.67 9.91 -23.60
CA GLU A 314 7.32 8.57 -23.08
C GLU A 314 7.14 8.58 -21.57
N ARG A 315 7.98 9.33 -20.85
CA ARG A 315 7.86 9.47 -19.40
C ARG A 315 6.62 10.25 -19.02
N VAL A 316 6.30 11.32 -19.74
CA VAL A 316 5.03 12.07 -19.57
C VAL A 316 3.83 11.14 -19.76
N ARG A 317 3.81 10.32 -20.82
CA ARG A 317 2.77 9.28 -21.02
C ARG A 317 2.69 8.28 -19.87
N ASN A 318 3.83 7.87 -19.33
CA ASN A 318 3.88 6.96 -18.19
C ASN A 318 3.36 7.62 -16.90
N ILE A 319 3.71 8.90 -16.68
CA ILE A 319 3.22 9.69 -15.56
C ILE A 319 1.70 9.82 -15.63
N SER A 320 1.15 10.18 -16.80
CA SER A 320 -0.30 10.33 -17.00
C SER A 320 -1.07 9.03 -16.76
N ALA A 321 -0.46 7.88 -17.08
CA ALA A 321 -1.07 6.58 -16.89
C ALA A 321 -0.94 6.07 -15.44
N ASN A 322 0.20 6.31 -14.77
CA ASN A 322 0.48 5.81 -13.43
C ASN A 322 1.49 6.69 -12.67
N ILE A 323 0.96 7.72 -12.01
CA ILE A 323 1.75 8.65 -11.19
C ILE A 323 2.52 7.95 -10.06
N PHE A 324 2.01 6.85 -9.50
CA PHE A 324 2.68 6.14 -8.42
C PHE A 324 3.96 5.44 -8.90
N SER A 325 3.92 4.87 -10.09
CA SER A 325 5.11 4.28 -10.72
C SER A 325 6.13 5.37 -11.03
N ALA A 326 5.70 6.50 -11.57
CA ALA A 326 6.59 7.62 -11.85
C ALA A 326 7.18 8.23 -10.57
N HIS A 327 6.39 8.40 -9.51
CA HIS A 327 6.88 8.87 -8.22
C HIS A 327 7.91 7.90 -7.65
N ARG A 328 7.69 6.59 -7.78
CA ARG A 328 8.67 5.59 -7.36
C ARG A 328 9.97 5.74 -8.14
N GLU A 329 9.89 5.85 -9.47
CA GLU A 329 11.03 6.07 -10.35
C GLU A 329 11.81 7.33 -9.96
N ALA A 330 11.12 8.43 -9.68
CA ALA A 330 11.75 9.69 -9.28
C ALA A 330 12.54 9.59 -7.97
N ILE A 331 12.04 8.83 -6.99
CA ILE A 331 12.82 8.53 -5.77
C ILE A 331 14.07 7.74 -6.12
N ASP A 332 13.93 6.70 -6.93
CA ASP A 332 15.04 5.83 -7.30
C ASP A 332 16.10 6.60 -8.13
N ARG A 333 15.69 7.66 -8.86
CA ARG A 333 16.57 8.61 -9.56
C ARG A 333 17.11 9.75 -8.67
N GLY A 334 16.68 9.84 -7.41
CA GLY A 334 17.16 10.85 -6.46
C GLY A 334 16.58 12.26 -6.65
N LEU A 335 15.47 12.42 -7.39
CA LEU A 335 14.85 13.74 -7.64
C LEU A 335 14.27 14.40 -6.36
N PHE A 336 14.18 13.64 -5.27
CA PHE A 336 13.76 14.14 -3.96
C PHE A 336 14.92 14.65 -3.09
N HIS A 337 16.18 14.48 -3.52
CA HIS A 337 17.34 14.80 -2.68
C HIS A 337 17.71 16.28 -2.69
N TRP A 338 17.43 16.97 -3.79
CA TRP A 338 17.83 18.35 -4.02
C TRP A 338 16.69 19.15 -4.62
N SER A 339 16.66 20.44 -4.31
CA SER A 339 15.97 21.41 -5.15
C SER A 339 16.86 21.77 -6.35
N GLU A 340 16.24 22.26 -7.43
CA GLU A 340 16.98 22.68 -8.61
C GLU A 340 18.04 23.74 -8.27
N ALA A 341 17.64 24.82 -7.57
CA ALA A 341 18.56 25.87 -7.13
C ALA A 341 19.69 25.34 -6.24
N GLY A 342 19.38 24.38 -5.35
CA GLY A 342 20.37 23.72 -4.50
C GLY A 342 21.37 22.91 -5.31
N CYS A 343 20.89 22.18 -6.32
CA CYS A 343 21.74 21.39 -7.21
C CYS A 343 22.68 22.30 -8.02
N LEU A 344 22.14 23.34 -8.66
CA LEU A 344 22.93 24.29 -9.45
C LEU A 344 24.01 25.00 -8.61
N LYS A 345 23.66 25.43 -7.39
CA LYS A 345 24.60 26.11 -6.50
C LYS A 345 25.68 25.20 -5.94
N TYR A 346 25.29 24.06 -5.36
CA TYR A 346 26.22 23.24 -4.56
C TYR A 346 26.87 22.12 -5.36
N GLN A 347 26.17 21.53 -6.33
CA GLN A 347 26.72 20.46 -7.17
C GLN A 347 27.51 21.03 -8.34
N LEU A 348 27.02 22.12 -8.94
CA LEU A 348 27.59 22.71 -10.15
C LEU A 348 28.45 23.95 -9.88
N GLY A 349 28.36 24.53 -8.68
CA GLY A 349 29.19 25.66 -8.26
C GLY A 349 28.85 26.98 -8.95
N LEU A 350 27.63 27.14 -9.49
CA LEU A 350 27.21 28.38 -10.14
C LEU A 350 27.04 29.51 -9.12
N ASP A 351 27.26 30.75 -9.58
CA ASP A 351 27.07 31.95 -8.77
C ASP A 351 25.58 32.21 -8.47
N ALA A 352 25.32 33.04 -7.47
CA ALA A 352 23.95 33.28 -6.99
C ALA A 352 23.04 33.95 -8.04
N ASP A 353 23.57 34.84 -8.89
CA ASP A 353 22.75 35.54 -9.88
C ASP A 353 22.35 34.58 -11.01
N THR A 354 23.27 33.71 -11.43
CA THR A 354 22.96 32.66 -12.41
C THR A 354 21.98 31.63 -11.86
N VAL A 355 22.12 31.23 -10.60
CA VAL A 355 21.17 30.29 -9.95
C VAL A 355 19.77 30.91 -9.82
N ASP A 356 19.68 32.17 -9.40
CA ASP A 356 18.39 32.88 -9.28
C ASP A 356 17.74 33.08 -10.66
N PHE A 357 18.54 33.35 -11.70
CA PHE A 357 18.03 33.44 -13.06
C PHE A 357 17.42 32.12 -13.57
N LEU A 358 18.07 30.98 -13.27
CA LEU A 358 17.64 29.66 -13.75
C LEU A 358 16.47 29.09 -12.93
N ALA A 359 16.65 28.98 -11.61
CA ALA A 359 15.75 28.22 -10.73
C ALA A 359 15.01 29.12 -9.71
N GLY A 360 15.32 30.42 -9.68
CA GLY A 360 14.82 31.36 -8.68
C GLY A 360 15.15 30.92 -7.24
N SER A 361 14.21 31.17 -6.34
CA SER A 361 14.32 30.81 -4.91
C SER A 361 13.60 29.50 -4.56
N GLY A 362 13.32 28.65 -5.55
CA GLY A 362 12.63 27.37 -5.37
C GLY A 362 13.40 26.42 -4.45
N VAL A 363 12.75 25.96 -3.38
CA VAL A 363 13.28 24.92 -2.47
C VAL A 363 12.57 23.58 -2.60
N SER A 364 11.62 23.49 -3.54
CA SER A 364 10.91 22.27 -3.87
C SER A 364 11.85 21.19 -4.42
N PRO A 365 11.57 19.90 -4.18
CA PRO A 365 12.32 18.83 -4.83
C PRO A 365 12.11 18.85 -6.34
N MET A 366 13.11 18.40 -7.10
CA MET A 366 13.05 18.31 -8.57
C MET A 366 12.01 17.29 -9.10
N TRP A 367 11.28 16.61 -8.23
CA TRP A 367 10.09 15.84 -8.61
C TRP A 367 9.00 16.74 -9.20
N ASP A 368 8.88 17.98 -8.72
CA ASP A 368 7.85 18.90 -9.18
C ASP A 368 8.01 19.18 -10.69
N GLU A 369 9.25 19.14 -11.22
CA GLU A 369 9.52 19.23 -12.67
C GLU A 369 8.91 18.08 -13.48
N TRP A 370 8.66 16.92 -12.86
CA TRP A 370 7.89 15.85 -13.51
C TRP A 370 6.40 16.04 -13.33
N TYR A 371 5.95 16.45 -12.15
CA TYR A 371 4.53 16.51 -11.82
C TYR A 371 3.82 17.70 -12.48
N ASP A 372 4.45 18.86 -12.47
CA ASP A 372 3.85 20.12 -12.95
C ASP A 372 3.90 20.28 -14.48
N ASN A 373 4.76 19.50 -15.17
CA ASN A 373 4.99 19.58 -16.62
C ASN A 373 4.31 18.46 -17.42
N VAL A 374 3.32 17.77 -16.84
CA VAL A 374 2.53 16.71 -17.51
C VAL A 374 1.28 17.26 -18.17
#